data_AF-A0A936CAJ1-F1
#
_entry.id   AF-A0A936CAJ1-F1
#
_cell.length_a   1.000
_cell.length_b   1.000
_cell.length_c   1.000
_cell.angle_alpha   90.00
_cell.angle_beta   90.00
_cell.angle_gamma   90.00
#
_symmetry.space_group_name_H-M   'P 1'
#
loop_
_entity.id
_entity.type
_entity.pdbx_description
1 polymer ?
#
loop_
_entity_poly.entity_id
_entity_poly.type
_entity_poly.pdbx_seq_one_letter_code
_entity_poly.pdbx_strand_id
1 'polypeptide(L)'
;MVPGGISVLDFTNPHNPSEIAFFDRGPLGDKLALGGFWSAYWYNGYIYGSEIARGFDVLQLTPSDQLTQNELDAAKLVLIDDFNPQMQPRFTWPASFVVSRAYLDQLARDKGLAADRLADVTRVLNEAERAKPAARRAALTKLVAALEYDAALAENGPKVQALAESVRKLAAMR
;
A
#
# COMPACT_ATOMS: atom_id res chain seq x y z
N MET A 1 13.01 13.16 -8.21
CA MET A 1 13.23 14.16 -7.13
C MET A 1 13.00 15.54 -7.67
N VAL A 2 11.92 16.17 -7.22
CA VAL A 2 11.48 17.50 -7.68
C VAL A 2 12.07 18.57 -6.77
N PRO A 3 12.87 19.53 -7.29
CA PRO A 3 13.37 20.64 -6.47
C PRO A 3 12.21 21.48 -5.92
N GLY A 4 11.99 21.45 -4.60
CA GLY A 4 10.92 22.21 -3.93
C GLY A 4 9.51 21.61 -4.00
N GLY A 5 9.34 20.42 -4.60
CA GLY A 5 8.08 19.70 -4.67
C GLY A 5 7.91 18.64 -3.57
N ILE A 6 6.87 17.82 -3.70
CA ILE A 6 6.66 16.61 -2.89
C ILE A 6 6.98 15.39 -3.75
N SER A 7 7.84 14.50 -3.26
CA SER A 7 8.10 13.18 -3.85
C SER A 7 7.51 12.09 -2.94
N VAL A 8 6.84 11.11 -3.54
CA VAL A 8 6.36 9.90 -2.86
C VAL A 8 7.21 8.73 -3.35
N LEU A 9 7.86 8.04 -2.42
CA LEU A 9 8.82 6.98 -2.70
C LEU A 9 8.30 5.64 -2.17
N ASP A 10 8.44 4.58 -2.96
CA ASP A 10 8.31 3.20 -2.50
C ASP A 10 9.66 2.71 -1.95
N PHE A 11 9.67 2.35 -0.67
CA PHE A 11 10.82 1.81 0.07
C PHE A 11 10.70 0.30 0.35
N THR A 12 9.76 -0.40 -0.28
CA THR A 12 9.55 -1.85 -0.09
C THR A 12 10.83 -2.65 -0.35
N ASN A 13 11.63 -2.22 -1.33
CA ASN A 13 13.01 -2.68 -1.50
C ASN A 13 13.99 -1.54 -1.13
N PRO A 14 14.61 -1.56 0.06
CA PRO A 14 15.49 -0.48 0.49
C PRO A 14 16.79 -0.37 -0.34
N HIS A 15 17.16 -1.42 -1.09
CA HIS A 15 18.31 -1.39 -1.99
C HIS A 15 18.00 -0.77 -3.36
N ASN A 16 16.72 -0.62 -3.70
CA ASN A 16 16.28 -0.01 -4.95
C ASN A 16 14.98 0.79 -4.75
N PRO A 17 15.00 1.87 -3.96
CA PRO A 17 13.83 2.71 -3.78
C PRO A 17 13.48 3.43 -5.09
N SER A 18 12.19 3.66 -5.33
CA SER A 18 11.72 4.32 -6.55
C SER A 18 10.64 5.35 -6.27
N GLU A 19 10.57 6.40 -7.09
CA GLU A 19 9.53 7.43 -7.01
C GLU A 19 8.25 6.94 -7.70
N ILE A 20 7.15 6.94 -6.96
CA ILE A 20 5.85 6.43 -7.44
C ILE A 20 4.81 7.53 -7.68
N ALA A 21 5.04 8.73 -7.14
CA ALA A 21 4.27 9.92 -7.44
C ALA A 21 5.08 11.16 -7.08
N PHE A 22 4.73 12.29 -7.69
CA PHE A 22 5.27 13.59 -7.31
C PHE A 22 4.20 14.67 -7.46
N PHE A 23 4.43 15.79 -6.78
CA PHE A 23 3.68 17.02 -6.98
C PHE A 23 4.66 18.19 -7.07
N ASP A 24 4.59 18.90 -8.19
CA ASP A 24 5.33 20.13 -8.42
C ASP A 24 4.34 21.26 -8.72
N ARG A 25 4.43 22.37 -7.98
CA ARG A 25 3.63 23.57 -8.28
C ARG A 25 4.27 24.45 -9.35
N GLY A 26 5.46 24.11 -9.83
CA GLY A 26 6.22 24.92 -10.75
C GLY A 26 6.73 26.23 -10.14
N PRO A 27 7.36 27.08 -10.98
CA PRO A 27 8.02 28.30 -10.53
C PRO A 27 7.04 29.32 -9.95
N LEU A 28 7.54 30.18 -9.06
CA LEU A 28 6.78 31.30 -8.48
C LEU A 28 6.64 32.50 -9.44
N GLY A 29 7.42 32.53 -10.52
CA GLY A 29 7.47 33.59 -11.52
C GLY A 29 8.87 33.68 -12.15
N ASP A 30 9.11 34.75 -12.92
CA ASP A 30 10.37 34.91 -13.69
C ASP A 30 11.56 35.40 -12.86
N LYS A 31 11.33 35.74 -11.58
CA LYS A 31 12.36 36.24 -10.66
C LYS A 31 12.66 35.20 -9.59
N LEU A 32 13.92 35.16 -9.14
CA LEU A 32 14.34 34.28 -8.06
C LEU A 32 13.59 34.64 -6.78
N ALA A 33 12.88 33.66 -6.22
CA ALA A 33 12.15 33.74 -4.96
C ALA A 33 12.28 32.42 -4.21
N LEU A 34 12.28 32.49 -2.87
CA LEU A 34 12.23 31.30 -2.04
C LEU A 34 10.83 30.69 -2.11
N GLY A 35 10.76 29.41 -2.46
CA GLY A 35 9.51 28.67 -2.61
C GLY A 35 9.70 27.19 -2.39
N GLY A 36 8.62 26.44 -2.57
CA GLY A 36 8.59 25.00 -2.38
C GLY A 36 8.07 24.56 -1.01
N PHE A 37 7.84 23.26 -0.89
CA PHE A 37 7.31 22.66 0.33
C PHE A 37 8.37 22.64 1.43
N TRP A 38 8.06 23.32 2.54
CA TRP A 38 8.83 23.23 3.79
C TRP A 38 8.56 21.92 4.52
N SER A 39 7.35 21.38 4.40
CA SER A 39 6.96 20.12 5.02
C SER A 39 5.84 19.43 4.25
N ALA A 40 5.85 18.10 4.25
CA ALA A 40 4.75 17.27 3.76
C ALA A 40 4.55 16.07 4.69
N TYR A 41 3.33 15.87 5.16
CA TYR A 41 3.00 14.78 6.09
C TYR A 41 1.79 14.00 5.61
N TRP A 42 1.90 12.67 5.61
CA TRP A 42 0.77 11.80 5.36
C TRP A 42 -0.05 11.63 6.64
N TYR A 43 -1.37 11.76 6.52
CA TYR A 43 -2.31 11.51 7.59
C TYR A 43 -3.65 11.02 7.04
N ASN A 44 -4.07 9.81 7.48
CA ASN A 44 -5.36 9.17 7.19
C ASN A 44 -5.78 9.21 5.70
N GLY A 45 -4.82 9.02 4.79
CA GLY A 45 -5.06 8.96 3.34
C GLY A 45 -4.81 10.26 2.57
N TYR A 46 -4.47 11.34 3.26
CA TYR A 46 -4.12 12.64 2.65
C TYR A 46 -2.67 13.00 2.93
N ILE A 47 -2.10 13.83 2.05
CA ILE A 47 -0.79 14.44 2.24
C ILE A 47 -1.02 15.93 2.46
N TYR A 48 -0.61 16.42 3.62
CA TYR A 48 -0.74 17.81 4.03
C TYR A 48 0.60 18.51 3.85
N GLY A 49 0.64 19.48 2.94
CA GLY A 49 1.85 20.19 2.55
C GLY A 49 1.81 21.66 2.97
N SER A 50 2.89 22.16 3.57
CA SER A 50 3.10 23.59 3.81
C SER A 50 4.16 24.11 2.84
N GLU A 51 3.75 25.00 1.94
CA GLU A 51 4.57 25.64 0.90
C GLU A 51 4.92 27.08 1.35
N ILE A 52 6.21 27.43 1.21
CA ILE A 52 6.79 28.64 1.81
C ILE A 52 6.10 29.94 1.34
N ALA A 53 5.69 30.01 0.08
CA ALA A 53 5.18 31.23 -0.56
C ALA A 53 3.66 31.19 -0.84
N ARG A 54 3.09 30.01 -1.01
CA ARG A 54 1.72 29.77 -1.53
C ARG A 54 0.78 29.15 -0.51
N GLY A 55 1.27 28.85 0.70
CA GLY A 55 0.44 28.43 1.82
C GLY A 55 0.28 26.91 1.89
N PHE A 56 -0.96 26.42 2.00
CA PHE A 56 -1.24 25.05 2.41
C PHE A 56 -1.94 24.24 1.33
N ASP A 57 -1.49 23.00 1.14
CA ASP A 57 -2.09 22.02 0.23
C ASP A 57 -2.58 20.78 0.98
N VAL A 58 -3.72 20.27 0.52
CA VAL A 58 -4.24 18.94 0.90
C VAL A 58 -4.32 18.11 -0.37
N LEU A 59 -3.45 17.11 -0.46
CA LEU A 59 -3.30 16.26 -1.62
C LEU A 59 -3.80 14.85 -1.29
N GLN A 60 -4.29 14.14 -2.31
CA GLN A 60 -4.65 12.73 -2.20
C GLN A 60 -4.04 11.98 -3.38
N LEU A 61 -3.47 10.81 -3.10
CA LEU A 61 -3.02 9.91 -4.16
C LEU A 61 -4.23 9.30 -4.89
N THR A 62 -4.04 9.08 -6.19
CA THR A 62 -5.02 8.42 -7.07
C THR A 62 -4.38 7.17 -7.67
N PRO A 63 -5.18 6.18 -8.12
CA PRO A 63 -4.64 4.97 -8.72
C PRO A 63 -3.73 5.24 -9.92
N SER A 64 -2.68 4.45 -10.06
CA SER A 64 -1.72 4.48 -11.16
C SER A 64 -1.14 3.07 -11.41
N ASP A 65 -0.28 2.95 -12.42
CA ASP A 65 0.44 1.69 -12.69
C ASP A 65 1.31 1.23 -11.52
N GLN A 66 1.74 2.16 -10.65
CA GLN A 66 2.57 1.89 -9.48
C GLN A 66 1.75 1.69 -8.20
N LEU A 67 0.48 2.10 -8.18
CA LEU A 67 -0.33 2.13 -6.98
C LEU A 67 -1.80 1.84 -7.30
N THR A 68 -2.28 0.68 -6.88
CA THR A 68 -3.66 0.26 -7.13
C THR A 68 -4.66 0.89 -6.16
N GLN A 69 -5.95 0.81 -6.49
CA GLN A 69 -7.01 1.24 -5.58
C GLN A 69 -7.01 0.44 -4.27
N ASN A 70 -6.72 -0.88 -4.30
CA ASN A 70 -6.64 -1.68 -3.08
C ASN A 70 -5.49 -1.23 -2.17
N GLU A 71 -4.34 -0.81 -2.74
CA GLU A 71 -3.22 -0.28 -1.96
C GLU A 71 -3.58 1.06 -1.30
N LEU A 72 -4.30 1.94 -2.00
CA LEU A 72 -4.82 3.20 -1.45
C LEU A 72 -5.83 2.96 -0.34
N ASP A 73 -6.75 2.01 -0.54
CA ASP A 73 -7.78 1.68 0.44
C ASP A 73 -7.17 0.98 1.66
N ALA A 74 -6.18 0.12 1.47
CA ALA A 74 -5.43 -0.50 2.56
C ALA A 74 -4.67 0.55 3.38
N ALA A 75 -4.05 1.56 2.74
CA ALA A 75 -3.37 2.64 3.46
C ALA A 75 -4.33 3.42 4.38
N LYS A 76 -5.59 3.59 3.98
CA LYS A 76 -6.64 4.28 4.76
C LYS A 76 -7.17 3.47 5.96
N LEU A 77 -6.82 2.19 6.08
CA LEU A 77 -7.17 1.38 7.26
C LEU A 77 -6.30 1.67 8.48
N VAL A 78 -5.17 2.35 8.27
CA VAL A 78 -4.31 2.81 9.35
C VAL A 78 -4.76 4.21 9.74
N LEU A 79 -5.38 4.33 10.91
CA LEU A 79 -5.79 5.60 11.49
C LEU A 79 -4.80 6.00 12.56
N ILE A 80 -4.38 7.26 12.53
CA ILE A 80 -3.53 7.86 13.54
C ILE A 80 -4.38 8.85 14.34
N ASP A 81 -4.73 8.51 15.58
CA ASP A 81 -5.54 9.40 16.41
C ASP A 81 -4.70 10.57 16.95
N ASP A 82 -3.50 10.28 17.45
CA ASP A 82 -2.51 11.27 17.90
C ASP A 82 -1.25 11.20 17.02
N PHE A 83 -0.90 12.29 16.34
CA PHE A 83 0.23 12.32 15.42
C PHE A 83 1.29 13.33 15.82
N ASN A 84 2.50 12.83 16.04
CA ASN A 84 3.74 13.61 16.00
C ASN A 84 4.61 13.02 14.89
N PRO A 85 5.05 13.81 13.89
CA PRO A 85 5.94 13.33 12.82
C PRO A 85 7.23 12.65 13.31
N GLN A 86 7.70 12.99 14.51
CA GLN A 86 8.89 12.39 15.12
C GLN A 86 8.65 11.00 15.72
N MET A 87 7.40 10.59 15.92
CA MET A 87 7.05 9.35 16.64
C MET A 87 7.40 8.08 15.86
N GLN A 88 7.53 8.18 14.52
CA GLN A 88 7.86 7.06 13.62
C GLN A 88 7.22 5.72 14.02
N PRO A 89 5.89 5.66 14.25
CA PRO A 89 5.25 4.47 14.76
C PRO A 89 5.31 3.34 13.71
N ARG A 90 5.40 2.10 14.19
CA ARG A 90 5.21 0.93 13.33
C ARG A 90 3.73 0.80 12.99
N PHE A 91 3.39 0.96 11.72
CA PHE A 91 2.02 0.73 11.25
C PHE A 91 1.68 -0.76 11.23
N THR A 92 0.45 -1.07 11.66
CA THR A 92 -0.10 -2.41 11.59
C THR A 92 -1.49 -2.34 10.97
N TRP A 93 -1.73 -3.21 9.99
CA TRP A 93 -3.01 -3.27 9.30
C TRP A 93 -3.93 -4.28 9.98
N PRO A 94 -5.24 -3.96 10.06
CA PRO A 94 -6.23 -4.93 10.53
C PRO A 94 -6.39 -6.08 9.54
N ALA A 95 -6.99 -7.17 9.98
CA ALA A 95 -7.41 -8.26 9.10
C ALA A 95 -8.51 -7.74 8.17
N SER A 96 -8.20 -7.56 6.88
CA SER A 96 -9.15 -7.07 5.89
C SER A 96 -8.84 -7.63 4.50
N PHE A 97 -9.88 -7.96 3.73
CA PHE A 97 -9.73 -8.47 2.37
C PHE A 97 -9.00 -7.49 1.47
N VAL A 98 -9.16 -6.18 1.69
CA VAL A 98 -8.46 -5.16 0.89
C VAL A 98 -6.95 -5.20 1.10
N VAL A 99 -6.47 -5.54 2.30
CA VAL A 99 -5.04 -5.70 2.58
C VAL A 99 -4.47 -6.92 1.85
N SER A 100 -5.20 -8.03 1.84
CA SER A 100 -4.81 -9.20 1.06
C SER A 100 -4.82 -8.93 -0.45
N ARG A 101 -5.80 -8.17 -0.94
CA ARG A 101 -5.84 -7.74 -2.35
C ARG A 101 -4.69 -6.80 -2.70
N ALA A 102 -4.32 -5.87 -1.82
CA ALA A 102 -3.18 -4.99 -2.02
C ALA A 102 -1.87 -5.78 -2.20
N TYR A 103 -1.60 -6.80 -1.37
CA TYR A 103 -0.44 -7.68 -1.57
C TYR A 103 -0.52 -8.48 -2.87
N LEU A 104 -1.72 -8.92 -3.27
CA LEU A 104 -1.93 -9.63 -4.53
C LEU A 104 -1.65 -8.74 -5.74
N ASP A 105 -2.10 -7.49 -5.70
CA ASP A 105 -1.87 -6.48 -6.73
C ASP A 105 -0.37 -6.16 -6.87
N GLN A 106 0.35 -6.09 -5.75
CA GLN A 106 1.81 -5.95 -5.75
C GLN A 106 2.50 -7.16 -6.39
N LEU A 107 2.08 -8.38 -6.07
CA LEU A 107 2.63 -9.59 -6.68
C LEU A 107 2.34 -9.65 -8.18
N ALA A 108 1.17 -9.18 -8.62
CA ALA A 108 0.84 -9.07 -10.02
C ALA A 108 1.75 -8.07 -10.74
N ARG A 109 1.95 -6.89 -10.16
CA ARG A 109 2.83 -5.83 -10.69
C ARG A 109 4.29 -6.31 -10.80
N ASP A 110 4.78 -6.99 -9.78
CA ASP A 110 6.17 -7.47 -9.71
C ASP A 110 6.38 -8.82 -10.43
N LYS A 111 5.32 -9.42 -11.00
CA LYS A 111 5.33 -10.79 -11.56
C LYS A 111 5.82 -11.84 -10.55
N GLY A 112 5.52 -11.65 -9.27
CA GLY A 112 5.94 -12.53 -8.18
C GLY A 112 5.19 -13.87 -8.12
N LEU A 113 4.09 -14.01 -8.86
CA LEU A 113 3.34 -15.26 -9.04
C LEU A 113 2.84 -15.38 -10.50
N ALA A 114 2.62 -16.61 -10.94
CA ALA A 114 2.05 -16.88 -12.27
C ALA A 114 0.61 -16.34 -12.39
N ALA A 115 0.20 -15.94 -13.60
CA ALA A 115 -1.06 -15.23 -13.84
C ALA A 115 -2.31 -16.06 -13.49
N ASP A 116 -2.28 -17.34 -13.84
CA ASP A 116 -3.23 -18.38 -13.44
C ASP A 116 -3.31 -18.52 -11.91
N ARG A 117 -2.16 -18.48 -11.23
CA ARG A 117 -2.13 -18.51 -9.77
C ARG A 117 -2.76 -17.25 -9.15
N LEU A 118 -2.46 -16.07 -9.68
CA LEU A 118 -3.06 -14.80 -9.25
C LEU A 118 -4.59 -14.81 -9.43
N ALA A 119 -5.07 -15.34 -10.56
CA ALA A 119 -6.50 -15.47 -10.83
C ALA A 119 -7.18 -16.41 -9.83
N ASP A 120 -6.55 -17.53 -9.50
CA ASP A 120 -7.06 -18.47 -8.49
C ASP A 120 -7.16 -17.84 -7.10
N VAL A 121 -6.11 -17.13 -6.65
CA VAL A 121 -6.11 -16.44 -5.36
C VAL A 121 -7.21 -15.37 -5.33
N THR A 122 -7.34 -14.59 -6.40
CA THR A 122 -8.39 -13.57 -6.56
C THR A 122 -9.77 -14.19 -6.39
N ARG A 123 -10.03 -15.30 -7.10
CA ARG A 123 -11.30 -16.01 -7.04
C ARG A 123 -11.60 -16.49 -5.61
N VAL A 124 -10.65 -17.13 -4.94
CA VAL A 124 -10.83 -17.64 -3.57
C VAL A 124 -11.10 -16.50 -2.58
N LEU A 125 -10.39 -15.37 -2.68
CA LEU A 125 -10.64 -14.20 -1.82
C LEU A 125 -12.06 -13.65 -2.02
N ASN A 126 -12.51 -13.53 -3.27
CA ASN A 126 -13.86 -13.04 -3.60
C ASN A 126 -14.98 -13.97 -3.11
N GLU A 127 -14.79 -15.28 -3.26
CA GLU A 127 -15.73 -16.29 -2.74
C GLU A 127 -15.76 -16.27 -1.20
N ALA A 128 -14.59 -16.23 -0.57
CA ALA A 128 -14.47 -16.23 0.89
C ALA A 128 -15.10 -14.98 1.54
N GLU A 129 -14.95 -13.80 0.93
CA GLU A 129 -15.57 -12.57 1.42
C GLU A 129 -17.10 -12.65 1.47
N ARG A 130 -17.72 -13.38 0.54
CA ARG A 130 -19.18 -13.58 0.48
C ARG A 130 -19.67 -14.78 1.27
N ALA A 131 -18.78 -15.67 1.70
CA ALA A 131 -19.12 -16.91 2.38
C ALA A 131 -19.50 -16.69 3.85
N LYS A 132 -20.27 -17.63 4.41
CA LYS A 132 -20.56 -17.72 5.85
C LYS A 132 -19.27 -17.97 6.65
N PRO A 133 -19.17 -17.56 7.93
CA PRO A 133 -17.92 -17.61 8.70
C PRO A 133 -17.17 -18.95 8.68
N ALA A 134 -17.87 -20.07 8.88
CA ALA A 134 -17.25 -21.40 8.88
C ALA A 134 -16.65 -21.77 7.49
N ALA A 135 -17.39 -21.51 6.42
CA ALA A 135 -16.95 -21.78 5.04
C ALA A 135 -15.81 -20.85 4.62
N ARG A 136 -15.91 -19.56 4.99
CA ARG A 136 -14.84 -18.56 4.80
C ARG A 136 -13.55 -19.02 5.47
N ARG A 137 -13.60 -19.36 6.76
CA ARG A 137 -12.45 -19.82 7.52
C ARG A 137 -11.79 -21.05 6.90
N ALA A 138 -12.58 -22.04 6.50
CA ALA A 138 -12.08 -23.23 5.82
C ALA A 138 -11.37 -22.89 4.49
N ALA A 139 -12.01 -22.08 3.65
CA ALA A 139 -11.44 -21.65 2.35
C ALA A 139 -10.13 -20.88 2.52
N LEU A 140 -10.09 -19.91 3.43
CA LEU A 140 -8.90 -19.11 3.70
C LEU A 140 -7.77 -19.94 4.34
N THR A 141 -8.09 -20.89 5.22
CA THR A 141 -7.08 -21.79 5.82
C THR A 141 -6.41 -22.65 4.76
N LYS A 142 -7.19 -23.18 3.80
CA LYS A 142 -6.65 -23.90 2.64
C LYS A 142 -5.79 -22.99 1.76
N LEU A 143 -6.23 -21.76 1.53
CA LEU A 143 -5.48 -20.77 0.75
C LEU A 143 -4.13 -20.43 1.41
N VAL A 144 -4.09 -20.27 2.73
CA VAL A 144 -2.85 -20.01 3.49
C VAL A 144 -1.83 -21.10 3.24
N ALA A 145 -2.19 -22.37 3.42
CA ALA A 145 -1.27 -23.49 3.21
C ALA A 145 -0.73 -23.55 1.78
N ALA A 146 -1.57 -23.22 0.79
CA ALA A 146 -1.15 -23.16 -0.61
C ALA A 146 -0.18 -21.98 -0.87
N LEU A 147 -0.45 -20.81 -0.29
CA LEU A 147 0.44 -19.64 -0.42
C LEU A 147 1.78 -19.83 0.31
N GLU A 148 1.79 -20.52 1.44
CA GLU A 148 3.05 -20.88 2.14
C GLU A 148 3.91 -21.81 1.28
N TYR A 149 3.29 -22.76 0.57
CA TYR A 149 3.99 -23.60 -0.40
C TYR A 149 4.52 -22.77 -1.58
N ASP A 150 3.69 -21.88 -2.14
CA ASP A 150 4.10 -20.97 -3.21
C ASP A 150 5.27 -20.08 -2.78
N ALA A 151 5.25 -19.56 -1.55
CA ALA A 151 6.29 -18.71 -0.99
C ALA A 151 7.65 -19.42 -0.89
N ALA A 152 7.67 -20.73 -0.64
CA ALA A 152 8.89 -21.52 -0.60
C ALA A 152 9.54 -21.71 -1.97
N LEU A 153 8.78 -21.54 -3.06
CA LEU A 153 9.23 -21.74 -4.44
C LEU A 153 9.40 -20.43 -5.22
N ALA A 154 8.76 -19.35 -4.77
CA ALA A 154 8.78 -18.07 -5.45
C ALA A 154 10.11 -17.33 -5.29
N GLU A 155 10.55 -16.65 -6.35
CA GLU A 155 11.70 -15.75 -6.31
C GLU A 155 11.51 -14.62 -5.29
N ASN A 156 10.28 -14.09 -5.20
CA ASN A 156 9.87 -13.14 -4.17
C ASN A 156 9.08 -13.83 -3.04
N GLY A 157 9.66 -14.89 -2.46
CA GLY A 157 9.08 -15.63 -1.34
C GLY A 157 8.60 -14.75 -0.18
N PRO A 158 9.36 -13.71 0.26
CA PRO A 158 8.92 -12.82 1.34
C PRO A 158 7.60 -12.09 1.07
N LYS A 159 7.36 -11.61 -0.17
CA LYS A 159 6.11 -10.93 -0.51
C LYS A 159 4.93 -11.90 -0.59
N VAL A 160 5.15 -13.11 -1.10
CA VAL A 160 4.12 -14.17 -1.08
C VAL A 160 3.78 -14.58 0.36
N GLN A 161 4.79 -14.66 1.24
CA GLN A 161 4.60 -14.90 2.67
C GLN A 161 3.78 -13.79 3.33
N ALA A 162 4.02 -12.52 2.99
CA ALA A 162 3.22 -11.40 3.50
C ALA A 162 1.74 -11.50 3.10
N LEU A 163 1.47 -11.92 1.85
CA LEU A 163 0.11 -12.25 1.41
C LEU A 163 -0.46 -13.40 2.25
N ALA A 164 0.25 -14.51 2.42
CA ALA A 164 -0.19 -15.65 3.24
C ALA A 164 -0.54 -15.24 4.68
N GLU A 165 0.28 -14.39 5.30
CA GLU A 165 0.05 -13.86 6.63
C GLU A 165 -1.20 -12.98 6.72
N SER A 166 -1.44 -12.13 5.71
CA SER A 166 -2.66 -11.32 5.65
C SER A 166 -3.92 -12.20 5.57
N VAL A 167 -3.87 -13.27 4.76
CA VAL A 167 -4.96 -14.24 4.62
C VAL A 167 -5.14 -15.05 5.91
N ARG A 168 -4.05 -15.38 6.61
CA ARG A 168 -4.10 -16.09 7.90
C ARG A 168 -4.82 -15.26 8.96
N LYS A 169 -4.57 -13.95 9.01
CA LYS A 169 -5.29 -13.03 9.90
C LYS A 169 -6.80 -13.01 9.60
N LEU A 170 -7.19 -13.03 8.32
CA LEU A 170 -8.60 -13.13 7.92
C LEU A 170 -9.24 -14.46 8.36
N ALA A 171 -8.52 -15.57 8.23
CA ALA A 171 -9.01 -16.89 8.66
C ALA A 171 -9.21 -16.99 10.19
N ALA A 172 -8.49 -16.17 10.96
CA ALA A 172 -8.59 -16.12 12.41
C ALA A 172 -9.73 -15.22 12.94
N MET A 173 -10.39 -14.45 12.06
CA MET A 173 -11.55 -13.64 12.43
C MET A 173 -12.73 -14.54 12.85
N ARG A 174 -13.46 -14.11 13.89
CA ARG A 174 -14.64 -14.81 14.39
C ARG A 174 -15.89 -14.50 13.55
#